data_AF-A0A2P7TWY6-F1
#
_entry.id   AF-A0A2P7TWY6-F1
#
_cell.length_a   1.000
_cell.length_b   1.000
_cell.length_c   1.000
_cell.angle_alpha   90.00
_cell.angle_beta   90.00
_cell.angle_gamma   90.00
#
_symmetry.space_group_name_H-M   'P 1'
#
loop_
_entity.id
_entity.type
_entity.pdbx_description
1 polymer ?
#
loop_
_entity_poly.entity_id
_entity_poly.type
_entity_poly.pdbx_seq_one_letter_code
_entity_poly.pdbx_strand_id
1 'polypeptide(L)'
;MRPRPIFNEEGTGLPNHYMYKITDALALGYVLSIMDPDLTLERLNFFLNRVGNRAANSLEILLDQVRKMLLGKGVAETQVGDISDNADSRQNYHQHLHELKEYLEKSGRNYCFKEISFEKALEDSDEGLAMRYALKALNPFVFTGMDYSRYNADGYLSLFSQENPNSMTESYPSRRMKMLEVKTA
;
A
#
# COMPACT_ATOMS: atom_id res chain seq x y z
N MET A 1 5.61 -43.82 -27.00
CA MET A 1 5.48 -42.78 -25.94
C MET A 1 4.96 -41.52 -26.60
N ARG A 2 3.77 -41.03 -26.22
CA ARG A 2 3.30 -39.70 -26.68
C ARG A 2 3.85 -38.63 -25.74
N PRO A 3 4.41 -37.52 -26.24
CA PRO A 3 4.88 -36.43 -25.41
C PRO A 3 3.70 -35.84 -24.64
N ARG A 4 3.84 -35.68 -23.32
CA ARG A 4 2.88 -34.91 -22.52
C ARG A 4 3.10 -33.43 -22.83
N PRO A 5 2.05 -32.61 -23.00
CA PRO A 5 2.21 -31.18 -23.12
C PRO A 5 2.91 -30.65 -21.86
N ILE A 6 3.91 -29.80 -22.07
CA ILE A 6 4.80 -29.28 -21.01
C ILE A 6 4.07 -28.16 -20.20
N PHE A 7 2.97 -27.65 -20.74
CA PHE A 7 2.19 -26.58 -20.17
C PHE A 7 0.82 -27.11 -19.72
N ASN A 8 0.51 -26.91 -18.44
CA ASN A 8 -0.55 -27.62 -17.72
C ASN A 8 -1.67 -26.65 -17.30
N GLU A 9 -2.17 -25.84 -18.25
CA GLU A 9 -3.21 -24.83 -18.00
C GLU A 9 -4.64 -25.37 -18.11
N GLU A 10 -4.87 -26.48 -18.82
CA GLU A 10 -6.16 -27.17 -18.79
C GLU A 10 -6.14 -28.29 -17.75
N GLY A 11 -6.91 -28.07 -16.68
CA GLY A 11 -6.90 -28.78 -15.41
C GLY A 11 -6.68 -30.29 -15.43
N THR A 12 -5.80 -30.75 -14.54
CA THR A 12 -5.51 -32.16 -14.26
C THR A 12 -6.60 -32.88 -13.45
N GLY A 13 -7.80 -32.29 -13.34
CA GLY A 13 -8.83 -32.75 -12.39
C GLY A 13 -8.49 -32.47 -10.92
N LEU A 14 -7.35 -31.80 -10.65
CA LEU A 14 -7.02 -31.24 -9.34
C LEU A 14 -7.48 -29.77 -9.32
N PRO A 15 -8.19 -29.32 -8.28
CA PRO A 15 -8.64 -27.93 -8.21
C PRO A 15 -7.44 -26.97 -8.21
N ASN A 16 -7.36 -26.09 -9.21
CA ASN A 16 -6.33 -25.05 -9.34
C ASN A 16 -6.60 -23.84 -8.42
N HIS A 17 -7.24 -24.09 -7.27
CA HIS A 17 -7.66 -23.05 -6.36
C HIS A 17 -6.42 -22.30 -5.88
N TYR A 18 -6.42 -20.98 -6.08
CA TYR A 18 -5.43 -19.99 -5.64
C TYR A 18 -4.22 -19.70 -6.55
N MET A 19 -4.07 -20.33 -7.72
CA MET A 19 -3.01 -19.92 -8.67
C MET A 19 -3.20 -18.46 -9.16
N TYR A 20 -4.45 -18.02 -9.29
CA TYR A 20 -4.78 -16.64 -9.62
C TYR A 20 -4.36 -15.67 -8.51
N LYS A 21 -4.55 -16.00 -7.21
CA LYS A 21 -4.09 -15.14 -6.10
C LYS A 21 -2.56 -14.99 -6.05
N ILE A 22 -1.82 -16.05 -6.39
CA ILE A 22 -0.35 -15.97 -6.52
C ILE A 22 0.01 -15.02 -7.67
N THR A 23 -0.69 -15.13 -8.82
CA THR A 23 -0.48 -14.27 -9.98
C THR A 23 -0.78 -12.81 -9.64
N ASP A 24 -1.88 -12.54 -8.93
CA ASP A 24 -2.31 -11.20 -8.55
C ASP A 24 -1.34 -10.57 -7.52
N ALA A 25 -0.80 -11.38 -6.59
CA ALA A 25 0.22 -10.95 -5.64
C ALA A 25 1.56 -10.63 -6.33
N LEU A 26 1.99 -11.46 -7.29
CA LEU A 26 3.20 -11.20 -8.07
C LEU A 26 3.05 -9.95 -8.95
N ALA A 27 1.88 -9.74 -9.55
CA ALA A 27 1.60 -8.54 -10.34
C ALA A 27 1.69 -7.27 -9.47
N LEU A 28 1.13 -7.29 -8.26
CA LEU A 28 1.29 -6.19 -7.30
C LEU A 28 2.76 -6.00 -6.90
N GLY A 29 3.46 -7.07 -6.54
CA GLY A 29 4.88 -7.01 -6.18
C GLY A 29 5.73 -6.40 -7.29
N TYR A 30 5.49 -6.77 -8.55
CA TYR A 30 6.15 -6.18 -9.71
C TYR A 30 5.89 -4.68 -9.81
N VAL A 31 4.63 -4.23 -9.77
CA VAL A 31 4.30 -2.79 -9.85
C VAL A 31 4.92 -2.01 -8.69
N LEU A 32 4.91 -2.57 -7.48
CA LEU A 32 5.53 -1.95 -6.32
C LEU A 32 7.07 -1.91 -6.41
N SER A 33 7.70 -2.86 -7.10
CA SER A 33 9.16 -2.83 -7.35
C SER A 33 9.59 -1.77 -8.35
N ILE A 34 8.69 -1.30 -9.24
CA ILE A 34 8.96 -0.13 -10.10
C ILE A 34 9.11 1.12 -9.22
N MET A 35 8.33 1.19 -8.14
CA MET A 35 8.34 2.29 -7.20
C MET A 35 9.54 2.23 -6.24
N ASP A 36 9.73 1.09 -5.57
CA ASP A 36 10.81 0.81 -4.60
C ASP A 36 11.64 -0.39 -5.09
N PRO A 37 12.76 -0.14 -5.82
CA PRO A 37 13.60 -1.21 -6.37
C PRO A 37 14.19 -2.16 -5.32
N ASP A 38 14.29 -1.72 -4.07
CA ASP A 38 14.81 -2.51 -2.94
C ASP A 38 13.68 -3.26 -2.20
N LEU A 39 12.46 -3.26 -2.73
CA LEU A 39 11.34 -3.99 -2.15
C LEU A 39 11.50 -5.50 -2.38
N THR A 40 11.88 -6.21 -1.32
CA THR A 40 11.93 -7.67 -1.32
C THR A 40 10.55 -8.27 -1.07
N LEU A 41 10.38 -9.56 -1.41
CA LEU A 41 9.16 -10.31 -1.08
C LEU A 41 8.89 -10.36 0.43
N GLU A 42 9.95 -10.43 1.25
CA GLU A 42 9.83 -10.39 2.71
C GLU A 42 9.22 -9.07 3.18
N ARG A 43 9.71 -7.93 2.66
CA ARG A 43 9.16 -6.61 2.96
C ARG A 43 7.73 -6.44 2.46
N LEU A 44 7.43 -6.95 1.26
CA LEU A 44 6.06 -6.95 0.73
C LEU A 44 5.10 -7.74 1.64
N ASN A 45 5.49 -8.94 2.06
CA ASN A 45 4.70 -9.76 2.99
C ASN A 45 4.51 -9.06 4.34
N PHE A 46 5.53 -8.39 4.84
CA PHE A 46 5.42 -7.58 6.05
C PHE A 46 4.34 -6.50 5.92
N PHE A 47 4.28 -5.75 4.82
CA PHE A 47 3.25 -4.73 4.62
C PHE A 47 1.87 -5.35 4.40
N LEU A 48 1.76 -6.45 3.64
CA LEU A 48 0.49 -7.16 3.43
C LEU A 48 -0.14 -7.63 4.75
N ASN A 49 0.67 -8.10 5.69
CA ASN A 49 0.21 -8.51 7.02
C ASN A 49 -0.21 -7.33 7.91
N ARG A 50 0.14 -6.10 7.55
CA ARG A 50 -0.23 -4.89 8.30
C ARG A 50 -1.40 -4.11 7.69
N VAL A 51 -1.72 -4.28 6.41
CA VAL A 51 -2.79 -3.47 5.82
C VAL A 51 -4.19 -3.96 6.15
N GLY A 52 -4.36 -5.24 6.45
CA GLY A 52 -5.65 -5.84 6.72
C GLY A 52 -5.55 -7.03 7.67
N ASN A 53 -6.61 -7.23 8.46
CA ASN A 53 -6.76 -8.37 9.37
C ASN A 53 -7.45 -9.58 8.70
N ARG A 54 -7.65 -9.54 7.37
CA ARG A 54 -8.22 -10.61 6.56
C ARG A 54 -7.35 -10.84 5.33
N ALA A 55 -6.92 -12.09 5.14
CA ALA A 55 -6.16 -12.47 3.96
C ALA A 55 -6.94 -12.27 2.65
N ALA A 56 -8.27 -12.37 2.69
CA ALA A 56 -9.14 -12.32 1.51
C ALA A 56 -9.13 -10.98 0.75
N ASN A 57 -8.68 -9.89 1.37
CA ASN A 57 -8.67 -8.56 0.76
C ASN A 57 -7.37 -7.76 0.98
N SER A 58 -6.29 -8.40 1.46
CA SER A 58 -5.04 -7.69 1.78
C SER A 58 -4.36 -7.09 0.55
N LEU A 59 -4.45 -7.74 -0.62
CA LEU A 59 -3.90 -7.24 -1.88
C LEU A 59 -4.62 -5.96 -2.33
N GLU A 60 -5.95 -5.99 -2.33
CA GLU A 60 -6.83 -4.89 -2.72
C GLU A 60 -6.64 -3.70 -1.77
N ILE A 61 -6.55 -3.94 -0.45
CA ILE A 61 -6.31 -2.87 0.52
C ILE A 61 -4.92 -2.25 0.33
N LEU A 62 -3.87 -3.06 0.12
CA LEU A 62 -2.52 -2.51 -0.11
C LEU A 62 -2.49 -1.67 -1.39
N LEU A 63 -3.07 -2.20 -2.48
CA LEU A 63 -3.18 -1.48 -3.76
C LEU A 63 -3.92 -0.15 -3.58
N ASP A 64 -5.06 -0.15 -2.90
CA ASP A 64 -5.85 1.06 -2.67
C ASP A 64 -5.12 2.07 -1.78
N GLN A 65 -4.40 1.62 -0.75
CA GLN A 65 -3.61 2.53 0.08
C GLN A 65 -2.51 3.21 -0.73
N VAL A 66 -1.79 2.44 -1.55
CA VAL A 66 -0.75 2.98 -2.46
C VAL A 66 -1.37 3.97 -3.45
N ARG A 67 -2.46 3.58 -4.13
CA ARG A 67 -3.18 4.43 -5.10
C ARG A 67 -3.71 5.71 -4.45
N LYS A 68 -4.34 5.63 -3.27
CA LYS A 68 -4.86 6.80 -2.55
C LYS A 68 -3.76 7.79 -2.15
N MET A 69 -2.55 7.30 -1.85
CA MET A 69 -1.41 8.16 -1.52
C MET A 69 -0.79 8.83 -2.75
N LEU A 70 -0.67 8.12 -3.87
CA LEU A 70 -0.01 8.64 -5.06
C LEU A 70 -0.96 9.46 -5.95
N LEU A 71 -2.14 8.90 -6.22
CA LEU A 71 -3.16 9.44 -7.13
C LEU A 71 -4.19 10.32 -6.42
N GLY A 72 -4.33 10.17 -5.10
CA GLY A 72 -5.23 10.96 -4.25
C GLY A 72 -6.45 10.19 -3.74
N LYS A 73 -7.15 10.77 -2.74
CA LYS A 73 -8.23 10.09 -1.99
C LYS A 73 -9.50 9.81 -2.80
N GLY A 74 -9.65 10.40 -3.99
CA GLY A 74 -10.83 10.25 -4.85
C GLY A 74 -10.81 9.01 -5.75
N VAL A 75 -9.76 8.19 -5.70
CA VAL A 75 -9.71 6.96 -6.50
C VAL A 75 -10.73 5.94 -6.01
N ALA A 76 -11.35 5.25 -6.96
CA ALA A 76 -12.29 4.17 -6.69
C ALA A 76 -11.58 3.00 -5.98
N GLU A 77 -12.25 2.42 -4.99
CA GLU A 77 -11.75 1.25 -4.26
C GLU A 77 -11.74 0.01 -5.16
N THR A 78 -10.76 -0.85 -4.93
CA THR A 78 -10.62 -2.10 -5.67
C THR A 78 -11.67 -3.10 -5.19
N GLN A 79 -12.39 -3.70 -6.14
CA GLN A 79 -13.43 -4.68 -5.84
C GLN A 79 -12.81 -5.94 -5.23
N VAL A 80 -13.24 -6.29 -4.01
CA VAL A 80 -12.83 -7.52 -3.35
C VAL A 80 -13.54 -8.71 -4.00
N GLY A 81 -12.77 -9.70 -4.43
CA GLY A 81 -13.34 -10.94 -4.96
C GLY A 81 -12.41 -12.14 -4.75
N ASP A 82 -13.03 -13.31 -4.63
CA ASP A 82 -12.34 -14.60 -4.50
C ASP A 82 -12.80 -15.56 -5.60
N ILE A 83 -12.73 -15.07 -6.84
CA ILE A 83 -13.19 -15.78 -8.04
C ILE A 83 -12.07 -15.71 -9.08
N SER A 84 -11.80 -16.84 -9.73
CA SER A 84 -10.82 -16.95 -10.82
C SER A 84 -11.32 -16.29 -12.12
N ASP A 85 -10.49 -16.40 -13.16
CA ASP A 85 -10.82 -16.14 -14.57
C ASP A 85 -11.10 -14.66 -14.84
N ASN A 86 -12.13 -14.38 -15.65
CA ASN A 86 -12.48 -13.05 -16.11
C ASN A 86 -13.53 -12.38 -15.19
N ALA A 87 -13.52 -12.70 -13.90
CA ALA A 87 -14.41 -12.07 -12.92
C ALA A 87 -14.21 -10.54 -12.91
N ASP A 88 -15.30 -9.79 -12.75
CA ASP A 88 -15.28 -8.31 -12.77
C ASP A 88 -14.31 -7.74 -11.73
N SER A 89 -14.22 -8.37 -10.55
CA SER A 89 -13.29 -7.98 -9.49
C SER A 89 -11.82 -8.11 -9.91
N ARG A 90 -11.49 -9.16 -10.67
CA ARG A 90 -10.13 -9.40 -11.15
C ARG A 90 -9.76 -8.46 -12.30
N GLN A 91 -10.69 -8.20 -13.21
CA GLN A 91 -10.52 -7.17 -14.23
C GLN A 91 -10.31 -5.79 -13.59
N ASN A 92 -11.10 -5.44 -12.56
CA ASN A 92 -10.97 -4.21 -11.80
C ASN A 92 -9.60 -4.10 -11.09
N TYR A 93 -9.15 -5.16 -10.44
CA TYR A 93 -7.84 -5.22 -9.78
C TYR A 93 -6.69 -4.96 -10.77
N HIS A 94 -6.68 -5.65 -11.92
CA HIS A 94 -5.64 -5.46 -12.93
C HIS A 94 -5.71 -4.08 -13.61
N GLN A 95 -6.91 -3.52 -13.79
CA GLN A 95 -7.07 -2.15 -14.29
C GLN A 95 -6.45 -1.14 -13.32
N HIS A 96 -6.69 -1.28 -12.02
CA HIS A 96 -6.10 -0.42 -11.00
C HIS A 96 -4.57 -0.56 -10.89
N LEU A 97 -4.04 -1.78 -11.06
CA LEU A 97 -2.59 -2.02 -11.17
C LEU A 97 -1.99 -1.33 -12.38
N HIS A 98 -2.67 -1.41 -13.54
CA HIS A 98 -2.22 -0.78 -14.77
C HIS A 98 -2.16 0.74 -14.62
N GLU A 99 -3.20 1.36 -14.06
CA GLU A 99 -3.22 2.81 -13.76
C GLU A 99 -2.07 3.24 -12.86
N LEU A 100 -1.80 2.46 -11.79
CA LEU A 100 -0.69 2.73 -10.89
C LEU A 100 0.66 2.60 -11.61
N LYS A 101 0.84 1.54 -12.41
CA LYS A 101 2.05 1.34 -13.22
C LYS A 101 2.30 2.50 -14.16
N GLU A 102 1.29 2.93 -14.92
CA GLU A 102 1.42 4.07 -15.83
C GLU A 102 1.81 5.35 -15.08
N TYR A 103 1.22 5.60 -13.91
CA TYR A 103 1.58 6.75 -13.10
C TYR A 103 3.06 6.71 -12.69
N LEU A 104 3.53 5.56 -12.20
CA LEU A 104 4.92 5.40 -11.78
C LEU A 104 5.88 5.62 -12.94
N GLU A 105 5.62 4.98 -14.09
CA GLU A 105 6.43 5.12 -15.31
C GLU A 105 6.45 6.56 -15.84
N LYS A 106 5.32 7.28 -15.79
CA LYS A 106 5.24 8.70 -16.19
C LYS A 106 5.93 9.62 -15.19
N SER A 107 5.89 9.30 -13.89
CA SER A 107 6.46 10.15 -12.84
C SER A 107 8.00 10.14 -12.87
N GLY A 108 8.61 9.00 -13.24
CA GLY A 108 10.06 8.81 -13.16
C GLY A 108 10.65 8.95 -11.76
N ARG A 109 9.80 8.94 -10.71
CA ARG A 109 10.22 9.10 -9.32
C ARG A 109 10.35 7.74 -8.66
N ASN A 110 11.46 7.57 -7.95
CA ASN A 110 11.62 6.45 -7.03
C ASN A 110 11.05 6.84 -5.67
N TYR A 111 10.31 5.92 -5.06
CA TYR A 111 9.83 6.07 -3.70
C TYR A 111 10.32 4.89 -2.89
N CYS A 112 10.46 5.04 -1.58
CA CYS A 112 10.83 3.91 -0.73
C CYS A 112 9.74 3.66 0.30
N PHE A 113 9.32 2.40 0.43
CA PHE A 113 8.47 2.01 1.54
C PHE A 113 9.24 2.20 2.84
N LYS A 114 8.59 2.83 3.82
CA LYS A 114 9.07 2.94 5.19
C LYS A 114 7.99 2.49 6.16
N GLU A 115 8.44 1.79 7.19
CA GLU A 115 7.62 1.48 8.34
C GLU A 115 7.35 2.74 9.16
N ILE A 116 6.22 2.77 9.86
CA ILE A 116 5.91 3.87 10.76
C ILE A 116 6.86 3.82 11.96
N SER A 117 7.52 4.94 12.25
CA SER A 117 8.29 5.15 13.46
C SER A 117 7.75 6.34 14.24
N PHE A 118 7.45 6.11 15.53
CA PHE A 118 7.02 7.17 16.43
C PHE A 118 8.13 8.21 16.63
N GLU A 119 9.37 7.76 16.82
CA GLU A 119 10.54 8.64 16.98
C GLU A 119 10.70 9.56 15.76
N LYS A 120 10.60 8.99 14.55
CA LYS A 120 10.64 9.77 13.31
C LYS A 120 9.47 10.73 13.19
N ALA A 121 8.28 10.36 13.65
CA ALA A 121 7.12 11.26 13.66
C ALA A 121 7.29 12.50 14.55
N LEU A 122 8.26 12.51 15.48
CA LEU A 122 8.60 13.65 16.33
C LEU A 122 9.72 14.53 15.77
N GLU A 123 10.33 14.14 14.65
CA GLU A 123 11.34 14.97 13.99
C GLU A 123 10.67 16.03 13.11
N ASP A 124 11.22 17.24 13.11
CA ASP A 124 10.83 18.28 12.16
C ASP A 124 11.59 18.11 10.84
N SER A 125 11.18 17.09 10.07
CA SER A 125 11.78 16.70 8.80
C SER A 125 10.69 16.27 7.81
N ASP A 126 11.04 16.18 6.52
CA ASP A 126 10.14 15.65 5.47
C ASP A 126 9.68 14.22 5.79
N GLU A 127 10.59 13.40 6.34
CA GLU A 127 10.26 12.05 6.80
C GLU A 127 9.30 12.11 7.99
N GLY A 128 9.54 12.99 8.97
CA GLY A 128 8.63 13.16 10.10
C GLY A 128 7.24 13.62 9.67
N LEU A 129 7.14 14.51 8.67
CA LEU A 129 5.86 14.92 8.09
C LEU A 129 5.14 13.74 7.43
N ALA A 130 5.86 12.90 6.70
CA ALA A 130 5.32 11.69 6.08
C ALA A 130 4.79 10.69 7.13
N MET A 131 5.51 10.49 8.23
CA MET A 131 5.10 9.64 9.35
C MET A 131 3.82 10.17 10.00
N ARG A 132 3.74 11.48 10.25
CA ARG A 132 2.54 12.12 10.83
C ARG A 132 1.33 12.01 9.90
N TYR A 133 1.53 12.16 8.58
CA TYR A 133 0.47 11.91 7.60
C TYR A 133 -0.05 10.48 7.67
N ALA A 134 0.84 9.50 7.68
CA ALA A 134 0.46 8.09 7.70
C ALA A 134 -0.28 7.71 9.00
N LEU A 135 0.15 8.25 10.15
CA LEU A 135 -0.55 8.10 11.42
C LEU A 135 -1.95 8.72 11.42
N LYS A 136 -2.11 9.91 10.82
CA LYS A 136 -3.43 10.54 10.65
C LYS A 136 -4.35 9.69 9.76
N ALA A 137 -3.80 9.11 8.70
CA ALA A 137 -4.52 8.27 7.74
C ALA A 137 -4.73 6.82 8.23
N LEU A 138 -4.12 6.43 9.37
CA LEU A 138 -4.06 5.04 9.85
C LEU A 138 -3.52 4.08 8.77
N ASN A 139 -2.46 4.51 8.09
CA ASN A 139 -1.69 3.70 7.17
C ASN A 139 -0.47 3.10 7.90
N PRO A 140 -0.24 1.77 7.83
CA PRO A 140 0.92 1.13 8.45
C PRO A 140 2.28 1.41 7.79
N PHE A 141 2.33 2.19 6.72
CA PHE A 141 3.57 2.57 6.05
C PHE A 141 3.50 3.98 5.43
N VAL A 142 4.65 4.46 4.98
CA VAL A 142 4.85 5.75 4.27
C VAL A 142 5.74 5.53 3.05
N PHE A 143 5.71 6.49 2.12
CA PHE A 143 6.66 6.56 1.01
C PHE A 143 7.61 7.73 1.18
N THR A 144 8.91 7.50 1.36
CA THR A 144 9.89 8.59 1.19
C THR A 144 10.06 8.90 -0.30
N GLY A 145 10.30 10.17 -0.65
CA GLY A 145 10.37 10.64 -2.05
C GLY A 145 9.07 11.29 -2.56
N MET A 146 7.99 11.22 -1.78
CA MET A 146 6.77 11.99 -2.00
C MET A 146 6.83 13.34 -1.29
N ASP A 147 6.27 14.38 -1.92
CA ASP A 147 6.02 15.64 -1.25
C ASP A 147 4.72 15.57 -0.42
N TYR A 148 4.87 15.63 0.90
CA TYR A 148 3.76 15.61 1.86
C TYR A 148 3.29 17.00 2.27
N SER A 149 3.96 18.08 1.85
CA SER A 149 3.55 19.46 2.15
C SER A 149 2.13 19.75 1.66
N ARG A 150 1.74 19.15 0.51
CA ARG A 150 0.37 19.20 -0.04
C ARG A 150 -0.72 18.70 0.91
N TYR A 151 -0.37 17.85 1.87
CA TYR A 151 -1.31 17.34 2.89
C TYR A 151 -1.25 18.14 4.21
N ASN A 152 -0.40 19.17 4.27
CA ASN A 152 -0.17 20.01 5.44
C ASN A 152 -0.40 21.51 5.16
N ALA A 153 -1.28 21.85 4.21
CA ALA A 153 -1.56 23.25 3.86
C ALA A 153 -2.01 24.10 5.07
N ASP A 154 -2.79 23.50 5.97
CA ASP A 154 -3.30 24.16 7.18
C ASP A 154 -2.38 24.00 8.40
N GLY A 155 -1.20 23.38 8.25
CA GLY A 155 -0.24 23.17 9.34
C GLY A 155 -0.65 22.12 10.38
N TYR A 156 -1.76 21.40 10.20
CA TYR A 156 -2.26 20.40 11.17
C TYR A 156 -1.32 19.20 11.38
N LEU A 157 -0.47 18.88 10.41
CA LEU A 157 0.55 17.83 10.52
C LEU A 157 1.87 18.37 11.04
N SER A 158 2.03 19.67 11.27
CA SER A 158 3.23 20.21 11.93
C SER A 158 3.24 19.82 13.41
N LEU A 159 4.41 19.90 14.05
CA LEU A 159 4.51 19.71 15.50
C LEU A 159 4.05 20.96 16.24
N PHE A 160 3.49 20.75 17.43
CA PHE A 160 3.06 21.83 18.32
C PHE A 160 4.17 22.85 18.54
N SER A 161 3.87 24.11 18.20
CA SER A 161 4.68 25.27 18.54
C SER A 161 3.80 26.40 19.05
N GLN A 162 4.38 27.35 19.79
CA GLN A 162 3.65 28.52 20.27
C GLN A 162 3.12 29.39 19.11
N GLU A 163 3.77 29.31 17.94
CA GLU A 163 3.40 29.99 16.70
C GLU A 163 2.29 29.25 15.92
N ASN A 164 2.13 27.93 16.15
CA ASN A 164 1.09 27.11 15.54
C ASN A 164 0.34 26.29 16.60
N PRO A 165 -0.55 26.90 17.39
CA PRO A 165 -1.22 26.24 18.51
C PRO A 165 -2.21 25.13 18.10
N ASN A 166 -2.56 25.04 16.81
CA ASN A 166 -3.48 24.02 16.28
C ASN A 166 -2.77 22.77 15.74
N SER A 167 -1.44 22.69 15.87
CA SER A 167 -0.63 21.60 15.33
C SER A 167 -0.49 20.41 16.30
N MET A 168 0.11 19.30 15.86
CA MET A 168 0.08 18.01 16.56
C MET A 168 0.95 18.01 17.82
N THR A 169 0.33 17.69 18.96
CA THR A 169 1.06 17.34 20.20
C THR A 169 1.54 15.89 20.16
N GLU A 170 2.58 15.55 20.91
CA GLU A 170 3.14 14.18 21.00
C GLU A 170 2.12 13.11 21.40
N SER A 171 1.05 13.52 22.11
CA SER A 171 -0.04 12.63 22.50
C SER A 171 -0.82 12.08 21.29
N TYR A 172 -0.90 12.82 20.20
CA TYR A 172 -1.65 12.41 19.01
C TYR A 172 -0.95 11.26 18.24
N PRO A 173 0.33 11.38 17.81
CA PRO A 173 1.02 10.27 17.15
C PRO A 173 1.04 9.01 18.00
N SER A 174 1.21 9.14 19.33
CA SER A 174 1.19 8.01 20.26
C SER A 174 -0.16 7.28 20.27
N ARG A 175 -1.28 8.01 20.33
CA ARG A 175 -2.62 7.42 20.29
C ARG A 175 -2.92 6.77 18.94
N ARG A 176 -2.46 7.37 17.83
CA ARG A 176 -2.65 6.83 16.49
C ARG A 176 -1.84 5.57 16.24
N MET A 177 -0.63 5.46 16.79
CA MET A 177 0.16 4.22 16.79
C MET A 177 -0.63 3.07 17.44
N LYS A 178 -1.18 3.28 18.64
CA LYS A 178 -2.01 2.28 19.33
C LYS A 178 -3.25 1.89 18.54
N MET A 179 -3.90 2.86 17.89
CA MET A 179 -5.05 2.59 17.04
C MET A 179 -4.68 1.77 15.81
N LEU A 180 -3.52 2.03 15.21
CA LEU A 180 -3.00 1.27 14.09
C LEU A 180 -2.72 -0.18 14.52
N GLU A 181 -2.05 -0.40 15.66
CA GLU A 181 -1.79 -1.75 16.20
C GLU A 181 -3.08 -2.58 16.32
N VAL A 182 -4.16 -1.99 16.83
CA VAL A 182 -5.48 -2.67 16.95
C VAL A 182 -6.12 -2.93 15.59
N LYS A 183 -5.94 -2.03 14.62
CA LYS A 183 -6.48 -2.20 13.25
C LYS A 183 -5.77 -3.33 12.50
N THR A 184 -4.49 -3.54 12.80
CA THR A 184 -3.63 -4.54 12.15
C THR A 184 -3.60 -5.89 12.86
N ALA A 185 -4.10 -5.96 14.10
CA ALA A 185 -4.23 -7.20 14.89
C ALA A 185 -5.50 -7.99 14.51
#